data_AF-A0A559J8R3-F1
#
_entry.id   AF-A0A559J8R3-F1
#
_cell.length_a   1.000
_cell.length_b   1.000
_cell.length_c   1.000
_cell.angle_alpha   90.00
_cell.angle_beta   90.00
_cell.angle_gamma   90.00
#
_symmetry.space_group_name_H-M   'P 1'
#
loop_
_entity.id
_entity.type
_entity.pdbx_description
1 polymer ?
#
loop_
_entity_poly.entity_id
_entity_poly.type
_entity_poly.pdbx_seq_one_letter_code
_entity_poly.pdbx_strand_id
1 'polypeptide(L)'
;MNTTTLGEIRIKHIKKRGIRMNRDLLSARGFEGFIPIHSIINTPCKQIPNSRGIYVIYKDTFDKIKFLKESKAGWFKNQDPTVDIEALSNKWVDGSYVLYFGKAGSLNESSSSNLRSRIKQYLDFGAGKPIGHRGGRYIWQIEGFENLLVAWLVNEELEPRQLEIEYIKEFTSHYGAKPFANINN
;
A
#
# COMPACT_ATOMS: atom_id res chain seq x y z
N MET A 1 -8.08 46.69 -9.19
CA MET A 1 -8.63 45.73 -8.19
C MET A 1 -8.94 44.44 -8.94
N ASN A 2 -8.07 43.43 -8.83
CA ASN A 2 -8.25 42.17 -9.56
C ASN A 2 -9.16 41.24 -8.77
N THR A 3 -10.43 41.19 -9.13
CA THR A 3 -11.39 40.19 -8.65
C THR A 3 -11.03 38.84 -9.26
N THR A 4 -10.10 38.13 -8.63
CA THR A 4 -9.86 36.72 -8.96
C THR A 4 -11.09 35.95 -8.51
N THR A 5 -11.75 35.28 -9.46
CA THR A 5 -13.02 34.59 -9.18
C THR A 5 -12.77 33.37 -8.29
N LEU A 6 -13.74 33.00 -7.44
CA LEU A 6 -13.69 31.79 -6.61
C LEU A 6 -13.34 30.51 -7.40
N GLY A 7 -13.73 30.46 -8.69
CA GLY A 7 -13.38 29.38 -9.61
C GLY A 7 -11.88 29.29 -9.93
N GLU A 8 -11.21 30.42 -10.16
CA GLU A 8 -9.77 30.47 -10.43
C GLU A 8 -8.94 30.18 -9.17
N ILE A 9 -9.42 30.58 -7.99
CA ILE A 9 -8.80 30.22 -6.70
C ILE A 9 -8.92 28.71 -6.45
N ARG A 10 -10.09 28.11 -6.74
CA ARG A 10 -10.32 26.68 -6.61
C ARG A 10 -9.47 25.86 -7.58
N ILE A 11 -9.34 26.30 -8.84
CA ILE A 11 -8.49 25.64 -9.85
C ILE A 11 -7.01 25.81 -9.53
N LYS A 12 -6.56 26.98 -9.02
CA LYS A 12 -5.17 27.16 -8.57
C LYS A 12 -4.85 26.34 -7.30
N HIS A 13 -5.80 26.18 -6.37
CA HIS A 13 -5.66 25.29 -5.22
C HIS A 13 -5.63 23.81 -5.60
N ILE A 14 -6.40 23.41 -6.61
CA ILE A 14 -6.37 22.05 -7.17
C ILE A 14 -5.06 21.82 -7.94
N LYS A 15 -4.54 22.80 -8.70
CA LYS A 15 -3.29 22.66 -9.44
C LYS A 15 -2.03 22.69 -8.56
N LYS A 16 -2.09 23.26 -7.35
CA LYS A 16 -0.98 23.24 -6.36
C LYS A 16 -0.97 22.00 -5.46
N ARG A 17 -2.09 21.29 -5.39
CA ARG A 17 -2.18 19.94 -4.80
C ARG A 17 -2.03 18.96 -5.95
N GLY A 18 -0.84 18.42 -6.19
CA GLY A 18 -0.70 17.28 -7.12
C GLY A 18 -1.81 16.25 -6.86
N ILE A 19 -2.30 15.59 -7.90
CA ILE A 19 -3.44 14.68 -7.79
C ILE A 19 -3.06 13.61 -6.75
N ARG A 20 -3.79 13.57 -5.62
CA ARG A 20 -3.58 12.55 -4.59
C ARG A 20 -3.94 11.20 -5.19
N MET A 21 -3.16 10.16 -4.90
CA MET A 21 -3.47 8.77 -5.25
C MET A 21 -4.68 8.25 -4.46
N ASN A 22 -5.86 8.79 -4.73
CA ASN A 22 -7.14 8.37 -4.18
C ASN A 22 -7.71 7.21 -5.01
N ARG A 23 -8.81 6.63 -4.52
CA ARG A 23 -9.52 5.53 -5.19
C ARG A 23 -9.83 5.84 -6.66
N ASP A 24 -10.41 7.00 -6.95
CA ASP A 24 -10.80 7.37 -8.32
C ASP A 24 -9.60 7.37 -9.29
N LEU A 25 -8.48 7.98 -8.88
CA LEU A 25 -7.25 8.00 -9.69
C LEU A 25 -6.68 6.59 -9.88
N LEU A 26 -6.62 5.80 -8.81
CA LEU A 26 -6.10 4.44 -8.88
C LEU A 26 -6.99 3.55 -9.76
N SER A 27 -8.32 3.65 -9.62
CA SER A 27 -9.26 2.94 -10.49
C SER A 27 -9.17 3.38 -11.96
N ALA A 28 -9.01 4.67 -12.23
CA ALA A 28 -8.77 5.17 -13.59
C ALA A 28 -7.45 4.64 -14.19
N ARG A 29 -6.48 4.25 -13.36
CA ARG A 29 -5.23 3.60 -13.75
C ARG A 29 -5.30 2.07 -13.77
N GLY A 30 -6.48 1.50 -13.57
CA GLY A 30 -6.72 0.06 -13.63
C GLY A 30 -6.54 -0.69 -12.32
N PHE A 31 -6.41 -0.01 -11.17
CA PHE A 31 -6.48 -0.70 -9.88
C PHE A 31 -7.90 -1.16 -9.58
N GLU A 32 -8.01 -2.39 -9.12
CA GLU A 32 -9.27 -3.03 -8.75
C GLU A 32 -9.16 -3.72 -7.38
N GLY A 33 -10.25 -4.37 -6.94
CA GLY A 33 -10.30 -5.06 -5.66
C GLY A 33 -10.84 -4.16 -4.55
N PHE A 34 -10.05 -3.21 -4.06
CA PHE A 34 -10.38 -2.36 -2.89
C PHE A 34 -11.13 -3.10 -1.78
N ILE A 35 -10.67 -4.32 -1.45
CA ILE A 35 -11.36 -5.23 -0.53
C ILE A 35 -10.78 -5.06 0.87
N PRO A 36 -11.60 -4.94 1.93
CA PRO A 36 -11.10 -4.91 3.30
C PRO A 36 -10.28 -6.15 3.66
N ILE A 37 -9.17 -5.96 4.37
CA ILE A 37 -8.28 -7.03 4.82
C ILE A 37 -9.07 -8.12 5.57
N HIS A 38 -10.00 -7.74 6.46
CA HIS A 38 -10.80 -8.71 7.22
C HIS A 38 -11.62 -9.67 6.35
N SER A 39 -11.97 -9.26 5.12
CA SER A 39 -12.78 -10.10 4.21
C SER A 39 -11.95 -11.16 3.50
N ILE A 40 -10.62 -11.05 3.53
CA ILE A 40 -9.72 -11.83 2.68
C ILE A 40 -8.57 -12.48 3.44
N ILE A 41 -8.21 -11.94 4.61
CA ILE A 41 -7.23 -12.53 5.53
C ILE A 41 -7.69 -13.93 5.96
N ASN A 42 -6.74 -14.85 6.12
CA ASN A 42 -7.02 -16.27 6.41
C ASN A 42 -7.85 -17.02 5.35
N THR A 43 -8.01 -16.47 4.14
CA THR A 43 -8.64 -17.17 3.01
C THR A 43 -7.60 -17.60 1.97
N PRO A 44 -7.99 -18.45 0.99
CA PRO A 44 -7.13 -18.74 -0.16
C PRO A 44 -6.97 -17.59 -1.18
N CYS A 45 -7.61 -16.43 -0.96
CA CYS A 45 -7.52 -15.25 -1.83
C CYS A 45 -7.94 -15.50 -3.30
N LYS A 46 -8.94 -16.34 -3.54
CA LYS A 46 -9.36 -16.77 -4.91
C LYS A 46 -9.81 -15.62 -5.81
N GLN A 47 -10.34 -14.55 -5.23
CA GLN A 47 -10.76 -13.32 -5.89
C GLN A 47 -9.60 -12.49 -6.44
N ILE A 48 -8.37 -12.75 -6.00
CA ILE A 48 -7.16 -12.09 -6.51
C ILE A 48 -6.67 -12.88 -7.74
N PRO A 49 -6.33 -12.21 -8.85
CA PRO A 49 -5.87 -12.88 -10.06
C PRO A 49 -4.52 -13.59 -9.85
N ASN A 50 -4.32 -14.68 -10.59
CA ASN A 50 -3.04 -15.41 -10.68
C ASN A 50 -2.13 -14.77 -11.76
N SER A 51 -1.96 -13.45 -11.67
CA SER A 51 -1.27 -12.65 -12.69
C SER A 51 -0.13 -11.86 -12.09
N ARG A 52 0.74 -11.32 -12.94
CA ARG A 52 1.80 -10.39 -12.53
C ARG A 52 1.21 -9.00 -12.30
N GLY A 53 1.90 -8.20 -11.49
CA GLY A 53 1.51 -6.82 -11.27
C GLY A 53 1.94 -6.26 -9.92
N ILE A 54 1.23 -5.22 -9.48
CA ILE A 54 1.46 -4.57 -8.19
C ILE A 54 0.18 -4.51 -7.36
N TYR A 55 0.33 -4.35 -6.05
CA TYR A 55 -0.78 -4.19 -5.13
C TYR A 55 -0.51 -3.06 -4.15
N VAL A 56 -1.60 -2.52 -3.59
CA VAL A 56 -1.56 -1.48 -2.57
C VAL A 56 -2.30 -1.88 -1.32
N ILE A 57 -1.81 -1.36 -0.19
CA ILE A 57 -2.61 -1.23 1.03
C ILE A 57 -3.08 0.20 1.10
N TYR A 58 -4.40 0.36 1.18
CA TYR A 58 -5.09 1.62 0.99
C TYR A 58 -6.00 1.90 2.19
N LYS A 59 -5.98 3.14 2.67
CA LYS A 59 -6.84 3.64 3.74
C LYS A 59 -7.83 4.62 3.14
N ASP A 60 -9.13 4.37 3.26
CA ASP A 60 -10.16 5.14 2.55
C ASP A 60 -10.57 6.45 3.24
N THR A 61 -10.16 6.63 4.50
CA THR A 61 -10.45 7.82 5.29
C THR A 61 -9.17 8.54 5.69
N PHE A 62 -9.27 9.77 6.21
CA PHE A 62 -8.15 10.48 6.82
C PHE A 62 -8.17 10.45 8.35
N ASP A 63 -8.95 9.54 8.94
CA ASP A 63 -9.03 9.42 10.38
C ASP A 63 -7.65 9.19 10.99
N LYS A 64 -7.43 9.80 12.15
CA LYS A 64 -6.18 9.65 12.88
C LYS A 64 -5.96 8.17 13.18
N ILE A 65 -4.80 7.66 12.78
CA ILE A 65 -4.41 6.29 13.13
C ILE A 65 -3.78 6.27 14.52
N LYS A 66 -3.86 5.13 15.18
CA LYS A 66 -3.06 4.81 16.36
C LYS A 66 -2.20 3.60 16.05
N PHE A 67 -1.06 3.52 16.71
CA PHE A 67 -0.17 2.39 16.62
C PHE A 67 -0.33 1.46 17.82
N LEU A 68 -0.35 0.17 17.55
CA LEU A 68 -0.26 -0.89 18.55
C LEU A 68 1.18 -0.96 19.09
N LYS A 69 1.31 -1.24 20.39
CA LYS A 69 2.62 -1.44 21.04
C LYS A 69 3.37 -2.64 20.47
N GLU A 70 2.65 -3.66 20.03
CA GLU A 70 3.19 -4.89 19.47
C GLU A 70 2.58 -5.15 18.10
N SER A 71 3.38 -5.67 17.18
CA SER A 71 2.92 -6.08 15.85
C SER A 71 2.07 -7.34 15.91
N LYS A 72 1.00 -7.39 15.10
CA LYS A 72 0.21 -8.61 14.89
C LYS A 72 0.86 -9.58 13.88
N ALA A 73 1.93 -9.15 13.21
CA ALA A 73 2.58 -9.98 12.23
C ALA A 73 3.35 -11.16 12.84
N GLY A 74 3.62 -12.17 12.01
CA GLY A 74 4.27 -13.40 12.46
C GLY A 74 5.77 -13.26 12.67
N TRP A 75 6.29 -14.09 13.58
CA TRP A 75 7.71 -14.16 13.90
C TRP A 75 8.41 -15.10 12.91
N PHE A 76 8.91 -14.55 11.80
CA PHE A 76 9.66 -15.34 10.81
C PHE A 76 11.13 -15.43 11.19
N LYS A 77 11.68 -16.65 11.26
CA LYS A 77 13.07 -16.92 11.69
C LYS A 77 13.39 -16.28 13.05
N ASN A 78 12.44 -16.36 14.00
CA ASN A 78 12.55 -15.82 15.36
C ASN A 78 12.82 -14.30 15.42
N GLN A 79 12.43 -13.54 14.39
CA GLN A 79 12.55 -12.09 14.38
C GLN A 79 11.21 -11.45 14.74
N ASP A 80 11.22 -10.62 15.78
CA ASP A 80 10.08 -9.78 16.15
C ASP A 80 9.81 -8.76 15.02
N PRO A 81 8.58 -8.71 14.47
CA PRO A 81 8.21 -7.71 13.48
C PRO A 81 7.88 -6.34 14.10
N THR A 82 7.81 -6.21 15.43
CA THR A 82 7.50 -4.99 16.17
C THR A 82 8.56 -3.91 15.93
N VAL A 83 8.07 -2.67 15.89
CA VAL A 83 8.81 -1.44 15.63
C VAL A 83 8.36 -0.43 16.67
N ASP A 84 9.30 0.38 17.12
CA ASP A 84 9.02 1.47 18.06
C ASP A 84 7.98 2.46 17.50
N ILE A 85 7.10 2.95 18.39
CA ILE A 85 5.99 3.85 18.02
C ILE A 85 6.50 5.20 17.48
N GLU A 86 7.60 5.72 18.02
CA GLU A 86 8.22 6.96 17.53
C GLU A 86 8.75 6.74 16.10
N ALA A 87 9.40 5.60 15.85
CA ALA A 87 9.87 5.26 14.50
C ALA A 87 8.72 5.10 13.50
N LEU A 88 7.58 4.52 13.89
CA LEU A 88 6.37 4.48 13.07
C LEU A 88 5.80 5.88 12.82
N SER A 89 5.73 6.70 13.86
CA SER A 89 5.22 8.08 13.77
C SER A 89 6.05 8.93 12.83
N ASN A 90 7.38 8.80 12.86
CA ASN A 90 8.31 9.49 11.96
C ASN A 90 8.21 9.04 10.50
N LYS A 91 7.62 7.87 10.24
CA LYS A 91 7.39 7.34 8.89
C LYS A 91 5.99 7.62 8.37
N TRP A 92 5.09 8.09 9.22
CA TRP A 92 3.71 8.36 8.84
C TRP A 92 3.65 9.53 7.84
N VAL A 93 2.80 9.40 6.83
CA VAL A 93 2.62 10.41 5.78
C VAL A 93 1.19 10.92 5.82
N ASP A 94 1.02 12.11 6.39
CA ASP A 94 -0.30 12.74 6.53
C ASP A 94 -0.96 13.05 5.19
N GLY A 95 -2.27 12.82 5.12
CA GLY A 95 -3.07 13.10 3.93
C GLY A 95 -2.84 12.12 2.77
N SER A 96 -2.11 11.02 2.99
CA SER A 96 -1.97 9.93 2.04
C SER A 96 -3.04 8.84 2.22
N TYR A 97 -3.61 8.37 1.11
CA TYR A 97 -4.51 7.21 1.11
C TYR A 97 -3.74 5.88 0.94
N VAL A 98 -2.67 5.89 0.15
CA VAL A 98 -1.83 4.71 -0.08
C VAL A 98 -0.78 4.59 1.03
N LEU A 99 -0.78 3.46 1.72
CA LEU A 99 0.15 3.17 2.80
C LEU A 99 1.32 2.28 2.38
N TYR A 100 1.14 1.49 1.33
CA TYR A 100 2.13 0.53 0.85
C TYR A 100 1.91 0.19 -0.62
N PHE A 101 3.00 0.07 -1.38
CA PHE A 101 3.03 -0.65 -2.66
C PHE A 101 3.84 -1.93 -2.51
N GLY A 102 3.35 -3.03 -3.08
CA GLY A 102 4.12 -4.26 -3.24
C GLY A 102 4.03 -4.81 -4.66
N LYS A 103 5.14 -5.36 -5.16
CA LYS A 103 5.17 -6.09 -6.44
C LYS A 103 4.93 -7.58 -6.30
N ALA A 104 4.40 -8.20 -7.36
CA ALA A 104 4.22 -9.64 -7.48
C ALA A 104 4.59 -10.16 -8.89
N GLY A 105 5.37 -11.25 -8.92
CA GLY A 105 5.89 -11.83 -10.16
C GLY A 105 7.09 -11.10 -10.78
N SER A 106 7.45 -11.53 -11.98
CA SER A 106 8.56 -11.03 -12.81
C SER A 106 8.34 -11.47 -14.27
N LEU A 107 8.96 -10.78 -15.25
CA LEU A 107 9.02 -11.30 -16.63
C LEU A 107 9.99 -12.47 -16.78
N ASN A 108 10.82 -12.74 -15.77
CA ASN A 108 11.59 -13.97 -15.71
C ASN A 108 10.66 -15.18 -15.40
N GLU A 109 10.51 -16.07 -16.38
CA GLU A 109 9.67 -17.28 -16.34
C GLU A 109 10.01 -18.26 -15.20
N SER A 110 11.17 -18.13 -14.55
CA SER A 110 11.52 -18.91 -13.35
C SER A 110 10.79 -18.44 -12.07
N SER A 111 10.15 -17.26 -12.09
CA SER A 111 9.40 -16.74 -10.96
C SER A 111 8.02 -17.38 -10.86
N SER A 112 7.79 -18.16 -9.80
CA SER A 112 6.45 -18.70 -9.46
C SER A 112 5.55 -17.73 -8.68
N SER A 113 6.02 -16.52 -8.36
CA SER A 113 5.23 -15.52 -7.63
C SER A 113 4.22 -14.82 -8.55
N ASN A 114 3.02 -14.57 -8.05
CA ASN A 114 1.96 -13.81 -8.71
C ASN A 114 1.16 -13.02 -7.66
N LEU A 115 0.25 -12.15 -8.08
CA LEU A 115 -0.54 -11.29 -7.19
C LEU A 115 -1.23 -12.10 -6.09
N ARG A 116 -1.93 -13.18 -6.43
CA ARG A 116 -2.59 -14.05 -5.46
C ARG A 116 -1.60 -14.61 -4.43
N SER A 117 -0.53 -15.26 -4.87
CA SER A 117 0.42 -15.90 -3.96
C SER A 117 1.15 -14.89 -3.08
N ARG A 118 1.51 -13.72 -3.63
CA ARG A 118 2.23 -12.66 -2.92
C ARG A 118 1.36 -11.92 -1.91
N ILE A 119 0.14 -11.54 -2.28
CA ILE A 119 -0.81 -10.91 -1.35
C ILE A 119 -1.20 -11.91 -0.26
N LYS A 120 -1.41 -13.19 -0.60
CA LYS A 120 -1.66 -14.22 0.41
C LYS A 120 -0.51 -14.33 1.41
N GLN A 121 0.74 -14.36 0.95
CA GLN A 121 1.91 -14.36 1.85
C GLN A 121 1.93 -13.11 2.75
N TYR A 122 1.60 -11.95 2.20
CA TYR A 122 1.52 -10.70 2.96
C TYR A 122 0.45 -10.77 4.06
N LEU A 123 -0.77 -11.20 3.72
CA LEU A 123 -1.88 -11.35 4.65
C LEU A 123 -1.62 -12.44 5.70
N ASP A 124 -1.06 -13.57 5.31
CA ASP A 124 -0.69 -14.65 6.23
C ASP A 124 0.37 -14.18 7.24
N PHE A 125 1.35 -13.40 6.79
CA PHE A 125 2.30 -12.75 7.68
C PHE A 125 1.59 -11.81 8.65
N GLY A 126 0.66 -10.98 8.19
CA GLY A 126 -0.17 -10.11 9.03
C GLY A 126 -1.09 -10.85 10.00
N ALA A 127 -1.48 -12.08 9.68
CA ALA A 127 -2.26 -12.98 10.52
C ALA A 127 -1.42 -13.73 11.57
N GLY A 128 -0.16 -13.33 11.79
CA GLY A 128 0.72 -13.96 12.77
C GLY A 128 1.48 -15.20 12.28
N LYS A 129 1.34 -15.61 11.02
CA LYS A 129 2.05 -16.80 10.51
C LYS A 129 3.53 -16.50 10.29
N PRO A 130 4.45 -17.44 10.61
CA PRO A 130 5.89 -17.23 10.50
C PRO A 130 6.33 -17.30 9.03
N ILE A 131 6.06 -16.25 8.26
CA ILE A 131 6.34 -16.14 6.81
C ILE A 131 7.23 -14.93 6.54
N GLY A 132 8.19 -15.09 5.62
CA GLY A 132 9.08 -14.01 5.22
C GLY A 132 8.38 -12.93 4.40
N HIS A 133 7.77 -11.93 5.05
CA HIS A 133 7.20 -10.76 4.39
C HIS A 133 7.40 -9.44 5.17
N ARG A 134 8.61 -9.20 5.66
CA ARG A 134 8.93 -8.04 6.53
C ARG A 134 8.87 -6.66 5.85
N GLY A 135 8.83 -6.61 4.52
CA GLY A 135 8.93 -5.36 3.74
C GLY A 135 7.82 -4.34 4.00
N GLY A 136 6.61 -4.81 4.33
CA GLY A 136 5.43 -4.00 4.65
C GLY A 136 5.00 -4.09 6.12
N ARG A 137 5.89 -4.50 7.02
CA ARG A 137 5.51 -4.91 8.39
C ARG A 137 4.85 -3.81 9.23
N TYR A 138 5.08 -2.53 8.92
CA TYR A 138 4.52 -1.41 9.67
C TYR A 138 2.98 -1.38 9.64
N ILE A 139 2.34 -1.93 8.58
CA ILE A 139 0.88 -2.02 8.49
C ILE A 139 0.29 -2.80 9.66
N TRP A 140 0.98 -3.83 10.14
CA TRP A 140 0.48 -4.74 11.18
C TRP A 140 0.61 -4.18 12.60
N GLN A 141 1.08 -2.94 12.75
CA GLN A 141 1.00 -2.15 13.98
C GLN A 141 -0.01 -1.02 13.89
N ILE A 142 -0.80 -0.91 12.82
CA ILE A 142 -1.92 0.05 12.78
C ILE A 142 -3.10 -0.57 13.54
N GLU A 143 -3.66 0.18 14.50
CA GLU A 143 -4.92 -0.20 15.14
C GLU A 143 -6.05 -0.20 14.10
N GLY A 144 -6.78 -1.32 13.99
CA GLY A 144 -7.83 -1.49 12.99
C GLY A 144 -7.32 -1.74 11.57
N PHE A 145 -6.10 -2.28 11.41
CA PHE A 145 -5.53 -2.64 10.11
C PHE A 145 -6.47 -3.54 9.27
N GLU A 146 -7.36 -4.28 9.93
CA GLU A 146 -8.37 -5.15 9.34
C GLU A 146 -9.32 -4.41 8.38
N ASN A 147 -9.53 -3.10 8.61
CA ASN A 147 -10.36 -2.22 7.79
C ASN A 147 -9.62 -1.60 6.61
N LEU A 148 -8.29 -1.74 6.54
CA LEU A 148 -7.52 -1.29 5.38
C LEU A 148 -7.92 -2.12 4.16
N LEU A 149 -7.84 -1.50 2.99
CA LEU A 149 -8.24 -2.11 1.74
C LEU A 149 -7.01 -2.63 1.01
N VAL A 150 -7.18 -3.77 0.33
CA VAL A 150 -6.23 -4.29 -0.63
C VAL A 150 -6.78 -4.06 -2.03
N ALA A 151 -5.98 -3.40 -2.87
CA ALA A 151 -6.27 -3.25 -4.29
C ALA A 151 -5.06 -3.68 -5.11
N TRP A 152 -5.26 -4.05 -6.37
CA TRP A 152 -4.19 -4.52 -7.25
C TRP A 152 -4.35 -4.02 -8.68
N LEU A 153 -3.24 -3.94 -9.39
CA LEU A 153 -3.15 -3.64 -10.81
C LEU A 153 -2.45 -4.83 -11.47
N VAL A 154 -3.18 -5.51 -12.35
CA VAL A 154 -2.59 -6.54 -13.23
C VAL A 154 -1.77 -5.83 -14.31
N ASN A 155 -0.54 -6.28 -14.51
CA ASN A 155 0.30 -5.83 -15.62
C ASN A 155 1.23 -6.96 -16.04
N GLU A 156 1.07 -7.40 -17.29
CA GLU A 156 1.81 -8.52 -17.89
C GLU A 156 2.91 -8.04 -18.85
N GLU A 157 2.99 -6.73 -19.11
CA GLU A 157 3.89 -6.13 -20.10
C GLU A 157 5.18 -5.61 -19.46
N LEU A 158 5.06 -4.94 -18.32
CA LEU A 158 6.17 -4.31 -17.61
C LEU A 158 6.68 -5.21 -16.48
N GLU A 159 7.99 -5.11 -16.20
CA GLU A 159 8.55 -5.72 -15.00
C GLU A 159 7.84 -5.15 -13.75
N PRO A 160 7.21 -5.98 -12.90
CA PRO A 160 6.50 -5.50 -11.71
C PRO A 160 7.35 -4.64 -10.78
N ARG A 161 8.68 -4.86 -10.75
CA ARG A 161 9.62 -4.03 -9.99
C ARG A 161 9.73 -2.62 -10.56
N GLN A 162 9.78 -2.47 -11.89
CA GLN A 162 9.83 -1.17 -12.52
C GLN A 162 8.54 -0.39 -12.23
N LEU A 163 7.39 -1.04 -12.42
CA LEU A 163 6.08 -0.43 -12.16
C LEU A 163 5.95 0.02 -10.69
N GLU A 164 6.32 -0.82 -9.73
CA GLU A 164 6.34 -0.47 -8.30
C GLU A 164 7.23 0.75 -8.01
N ILE A 165 8.43 0.81 -8.62
CA ILE A 165 9.35 1.95 -8.45
C ILE A 165 8.71 3.24 -8.98
N GLU A 166 8.05 3.20 -10.13
CA GLU A 166 7.40 4.36 -10.74
C GLU A 166 6.29 4.92 -9.84
N TYR A 167 5.41 4.06 -9.31
CA TYR A 167 4.36 4.48 -8.38
C TYR A 167 4.93 5.02 -7.05
N ILE A 168 5.98 4.40 -6.50
CA ILE A 168 6.66 4.92 -5.31
C ILE A 168 7.31 6.28 -5.60
N LYS A 169 7.95 6.46 -6.76
CA LYS A 169 8.57 7.74 -7.15
C LYS A 169 7.52 8.84 -7.31
N GLU A 170 6.39 8.54 -7.93
CA GLU A 170 5.29 9.49 -8.06
C GLU A 170 4.73 9.87 -6.68
N PHE A 171 4.49 8.89 -5.81
CA PHE A 171 4.07 9.12 -4.43
C PHE A 171 5.08 10.03 -3.71
N THR A 172 6.37 9.73 -3.77
CA THR A 172 7.42 10.50 -3.12
C THR A 172 7.56 11.90 -3.68
N SER A 173 7.37 12.09 -4.98
CA SER A 173 7.37 13.42 -5.61
C SER A 173 6.20 14.28 -5.09
N HIS A 174 5.07 13.65 -4.75
CA HIS A 174 3.91 14.35 -4.23
C HIS A 174 3.99 14.64 -2.72
N TYR A 175 4.39 13.65 -1.90
CA TYR A 175 4.36 13.74 -0.44
C TYR A 175 5.72 14.07 0.20
N GLY A 176 6.82 14.06 -0.56
CA GLY A 176 8.17 14.25 -0.03
C GLY A 176 8.75 13.06 0.74
N ALA A 177 7.99 11.96 0.86
CA ALA A 177 8.36 10.73 1.56
C ALA A 177 7.85 9.49 0.82
N LYS A 178 8.38 8.31 1.13
CA LYS A 178 7.81 7.03 0.63
C LYS A 178 6.49 6.72 1.32
N PRO A 179 5.63 5.86 0.73
CA PRO A 179 4.46 5.35 1.43
C PRO A 179 4.87 4.71 2.76
N PHE A 180 4.03 4.88 3.77
CA PHE A 180 4.31 4.56 5.18
C PHE A 180 5.07 3.24 5.38
N ALA A 181 4.62 2.14 4.76
CA ALA A 181 5.20 0.82 4.96
C ALA A 181 6.17 0.37 3.86
N ASN A 182 6.63 1.25 2.97
CA ASN A 182 7.71 0.93 2.03
C ASN A 182 9.09 1.19 2.67
N ILE A 183 9.60 0.20 3.42
CA ILE A 183 10.69 0.35 4.41
C ILE A 183 12.10 0.41 3.80
N ASN A 184 12.31 -0.15 2.59
CA ASN A 184 13.64 -0.27 1.98
C ASN A 184 13.94 0.82 0.93
N ASN A 185 15.23 1.14 0.78
CA ASN A 185 15.78 1.99 -0.27
C ASN A 185 15.78 1.32 -1.64
#